data_AF-A0AAX1UGL9-F1
#
_entry.id   AF-A0AAX1UGL9-F1
#
_cell.length_a   1.000
_cell.length_b   1.000
_cell.length_c   1.000
_cell.angle_alpha   90.00
_cell.angle_beta   90.00
_cell.angle_gamma   90.00
#
_symmetry.space_group_name_H-M   'P 1'
#
loop_
_entity.id
_entity.type
_entity.pdbx_description
1 polymer ?
#
loop_
_entity_poly.entity_id
_entity_poly.type
_entity_poly.pdbx_seq_one_letter_code
_entity_poly.pdbx_strand_id
1 'polypeptide(L)' 'MVQASTTTPGYINRNLQEVLSKTGLPGNDHNQVVYLLRCHACGARYGANGSDIFQRRCPECDSGRPGLGVG' A
#
# COMPACT_ATOMS: atom_id res chain seq x y z
N MET A 1 -11.22 -4.54 20.72
CA MET A 1 -11.23 -4.15 19.30
C MET A 1 -10.13 -4.93 18.58
N VAL A 2 -10.48 -5.77 17.60
CA VAL A 2 -9.50 -6.51 16.80
C VAL A 2 -8.75 -5.51 15.92
N GLN A 3 -7.43 -5.45 16.02
CA GLN A 3 -6.63 -4.61 15.13
C GLN A 3 -6.63 -5.27 13.74
N ALA A 4 -7.16 -4.58 12.72
CA ALA A 4 -7.14 -5.08 11.36
C ALA A 4 -5.69 -5.26 10.88
N SER A 5 -5.41 -6.35 10.15
CA SER A 5 -4.11 -6.54 9.53
C SER A 5 -3.83 -5.37 8.58
N THR A 6 -2.59 -4.93 8.53
CA THR A 6 -2.15 -3.81 7.67
C THR A 6 -2.33 -4.12 6.18
N THR A 7 -2.58 -5.38 5.83
CA THR A 7 -2.80 -5.87 4.46
C THR A 7 -4.27 -6.12 4.12
N THR A 8 -5.19 -5.97 5.08
CA THR A 8 -6.63 -6.17 4.86
C THR A 8 -7.19 -5.02 4.00
N PRO A 9 -7.95 -5.30 2.92
CA PRO A 9 -8.66 -4.26 2.19
C PRO A 9 -9.51 -3.36 3.10
N GLY A 10 -9.43 -2.05 2.88
CA GLY A 10 -10.03 -1.02 3.74
C GLY A 10 -9.15 -0.59 4.92
N TYR A 11 -7.99 -1.24 5.16
CA TYR A 11 -7.02 -0.72 6.11
C TYR A 11 -6.45 0.61 5.60
N ILE A 12 -6.52 1.65 6.44
CA ILE A 12 -5.92 2.96 6.19
C ILE A 12 -4.77 3.16 7.16
N ASN A 13 -3.58 3.40 6.63
CA ASN A 13 -2.40 3.63 7.47
C ASN A 13 -2.35 5.07 8.04
N ARG A 14 -1.35 5.36 8.87
CA ARG A 14 -1.16 6.68 9.50
C ARG A 14 -0.92 7.86 8.54
N ASN A 15 -0.61 7.57 7.28
CA ASN A 15 -0.30 8.55 6.26
C ASN A 15 -1.45 8.68 5.23
N LEU A 16 -2.64 8.12 5.50
CA LEU A 16 -3.85 8.17 4.67
C LEU A 16 -3.76 7.39 3.34
N GLN A 17 -3.12 6.23 3.37
CA GLN A 17 -3.16 5.26 2.28
C GLN A 17 -4.04 4.09 2.65
N GLU A 18 -5.04 3.85 1.81
CA GLU A 18 -5.97 2.73 1.90
C GLU A 18 -5.47 1.55 1.08
N VAL A 19 -5.54 0.35 1.65
CA VAL A 19 -5.38 -0.90 0.90
C VAL A 19 -6.67 -1.20 0.14
N LEU A 20 -6.59 -1.27 -1.18
CA LEU A 20 -7.72 -1.62 -2.02
C LEU A 20 -7.83 -3.14 -2.25
N SER A 21 -6.70 -3.79 -2.53
CA SER A 21 -6.67 -5.23 -2.82
C SER A 21 -5.26 -5.81 -2.75
N LYS A 22 -5.18 -7.14 -2.60
CA LYS A 22 -3.98 -7.94 -2.85
C LYS A 22 -3.93 -8.26 -4.34
N THR A 23 -2.79 -8.00 -5.01
CA THR A 23 -2.67 -8.21 -6.46
C THR A 23 -2.27 -9.65 -6.84
N GLY A 24 -1.61 -10.36 -5.93
CA GLY A 24 -1.00 -11.67 -6.22
C GLY A 24 0.34 -11.59 -6.96
N LEU A 25 0.76 -10.41 -7.39
CA LEU A 25 2.06 -10.19 -8.03
C LEU A 25 3.20 -10.26 -7.01
N PRO A 26 4.38 -10.78 -7.39
CA PRO A 26 5.54 -10.79 -6.52
C PRO A 26 6.01 -9.36 -6.23
N GLY A 27 6.32 -9.11 -4.97
CA GLY A 27 7.00 -7.90 -4.53
C GLY A 27 8.51 -7.94 -4.84
N ASN A 28 9.20 -6.84 -4.51
CA ASN A 28 10.66 -6.75 -4.65
C ASN A 28 11.41 -6.99 -3.33
N ASP A 29 10.72 -7.50 -2.30
CA ASP A 29 11.24 -7.83 -0.98
C ASP A 29 10.95 -9.31 -0.64
N HIS A 30 11.65 -9.87 0.34
CA HIS A 30 11.67 -11.31 0.62
C HIS A 30 10.27 -11.87 0.87
N ASN A 31 9.81 -12.74 -0.05
CA ASN A 31 8.49 -13.38 -0.05
C ASN A 31 7.31 -12.39 0.06
N GLN A 32 7.51 -11.13 -0.32
CA GLN A 32 6.43 -10.14 -0.32
C GLN A 32 5.58 -10.25 -1.59
N VAL A 33 4.34 -9.78 -1.45
CA VAL A 33 3.37 -9.63 -2.55
C VAL A 33 2.93 -8.17 -2.62
N VAL A 34 2.60 -7.72 -3.82
CA VAL A 34 2.16 -6.34 -4.05
C VAL A 34 0.69 -6.18 -3.66
N TYR A 35 0.40 -5.11 -2.93
CA TYR A 35 -0.94 -4.62 -2.63
C TYR A 35 -1.17 -3.32 -3.38
N LEU A 36 -2.38 -3.16 -3.91
CA LEU A 36 -2.83 -1.90 -4.51
C LEU A 36 -3.27 -0.95 -3.41
N LEU A 37 -2.63 0.21 -3.33
CA LEU A 37 -3.00 1.28 -2.40
C LEU A 37 -3.63 2.45 -3.14
N ARG A 38 -4.46 3.23 -2.43
CA ARG A 38 -4.96 4.54 -2.86
C ARG A 38 -4.60 5.59 -1.81
N CYS A 39 -4.05 6.72 -2.24
CA CYS A 39 -3.90 7.88 -1.37
C CYS A 39 -5.23 8.65 -1.27
N HIS A 40 -5.68 8.96 -0.06
CA HIS A 40 -6.87 9.78 0.14
C HIS A 40 -6.65 11.28 -0.10
N ALA A 41 -5.40 11.76 -0.09
CA ALA A 41 -5.09 13.18 -0.33
C ALA A 41 -5.17 13.55 -1.81
N CYS A 42 -4.52 12.79 -2.70
CA CYS A 42 -4.49 13.09 -4.14
C CYS A 42 -5.21 12.07 -5.03
N GLY A 43 -5.65 10.93 -4.49
CA GLY A 43 -6.30 9.87 -5.27
C GLY A 43 -5.35 8.93 -6.02
N ALA A 44 -4.04 9.17 -6.00
CA ALA A 44 -3.06 8.32 -6.69
C ALA A 44 -3.14 6.86 -6.24
N ARG A 45 -2.95 5.95 -7.20
CA ARG A 45 -2.98 4.50 -6.99
C ARG A 45 -1.63 3.89 -7.36
N TYR A 46 -1.12 3.01 -6.51
CA TYR A 46 0.21 2.44 -6.67
C TYR A 46 0.39 1.16 -5.86
N GLY A 47 1.33 0.31 -6.28
CA GLY A 47 1.69 -0.91 -5.57
C GLY A 47 2.63 -0.68 -4.39
N ALA A 48 2.51 -1.47 -3.33
CA ALA A 48 3.48 -1.56 -2.24
C ALA A 48 3.58 -3.00 -1.70
N ASN A 49 4.74 -3.36 -1.14
CA ASN A 49 4.88 -4.62 -0.40
C ASN A 49 4.02 -4.60 0.87
N GLY A 50 3.50 -5.77 1.28
CA GLY A 50 2.73 -5.92 2.52
C GLY A 50 3.47 -5.42 3.76
N SER A 51 4.77 -5.71 3.86
CA SER A 51 5.68 -5.25 4.93
C SER A 51 5.78 -3.73 5.06
N ASP A 52 5.55 -2.98 3.98
CA ASP A 52 5.67 -1.53 3.96
C ASP A 52 4.38 -0.79 4.34
N ILE A 53 3.21 -1.44 4.24
CA ILE A 53 1.91 -0.74 4.19
C ILE A 53 1.67 0.15 5.41
N PHE A 54 2.01 -0.33 6.62
CA PHE A 54 1.74 0.39 7.88
C PHE A 54 2.40 1.79 7.95
N GLN A 55 3.48 2.01 7.19
CA GLN A 55 4.24 3.25 7.16
C GLN A 55 4.34 3.89 5.78
N ARG A 56 3.70 3.29 4.76
CA ARG A 56 3.83 3.73 3.38
C ARG A 56 3.40 5.20 3.26
N ARG A 57 4.13 5.99 2.48
CA ARG A 57 3.79 7.38 2.13
C ARG A 57 3.40 7.46 0.66
N CYS A 58 2.67 8.50 0.29
CA CYS A 58 2.27 8.73 -1.10
C CYS A 58 3.47 9.20 -1.93
N PRO A 59 3.77 8.56 -3.08
CA PRO A 59 4.83 9.02 -3.98
C PRO A 59 4.53 10.40 -4.58
N GLU A 60 3.25 10.73 -4.80
CA GLU A 60 2.84 12.00 -5.42
C GLU A 60 2.74 13.18 -4.42
N CYS A 61 2.44 12.92 -3.14
CA CYS A 61 2.21 14.00 -2.16
C CYS A 61 3.39 14.30 -1.24
N ASP A 62 4.16 13.28 -0.83
CA ASP A 62 5.16 13.39 0.24
C ASP A 62 6.44 12.63 -0.10
N SER A 63 6.81 12.64 -1.39
CA SER A 63 8.04 12.01 -1.91
C SER A 63 8.21 10.55 -1.45
N GLY A 64 7.09 9.84 -1.27
CA GLY A 64 7.10 8.42 -0.92
C GLY A 64 7.81 7.58 -1.98
N ARG A 65 8.22 6.37 -1.61
CA ARG A 65 8.83 5.44 -2.57
C ARG A 65 7.90 5.25 -3.79
N PRO A 66 8.45 5.17 -5.02
CA PRO A 66 7.67 4.87 -6.22
C PRO A 66 6.83 3.60 -6.06
N GLY A 67 5.67 3.59 -6.72
CA GLY A 67 4.78 2.44 -6.75
C GLY A 67 5.43 1.22 -7.40
N LEU A 68 5.15 0.04 -6.85
CA LEU A 68 5.36 -1.22 -7.58
C LEU A 68 4.27 -1.40 -8.65
N GLY A 69 4.61 -2.11 -9.72
CA GLY A 69 3.65 -2.43 -10.78
C GLY A 69 2.47 -3.25 -10.26
N VAL A 70 1.26 -2.91 -10.71
CA VAL A 70 0.01 -3.53 -10.25
C VAL A 70 -0.74 -4.31 -11.34
N GLY A 71 -0.16 -4.42 -12.54
CA GLY A 71 -0.76 -5.08 -13.70
C GLY A 71 -1.72 -4.19 -14.47
#